data_AF-A0A956YPM2-F1
#
_entry.id   AF-A0A956YPM2-F1
#
_cell.length_a   1.000
_cell.length_b   1.000
_cell.length_c   1.000
_cell.angle_alpha   90.00
_cell.angle_beta   90.00
_cell.angle_gamma   90.00
#
_symmetry.space_group_name_H-M   'P 1'
#
loop_
_entity.id
_entity.type
_entity.pdbx_description
1 polymer ?
#
loop_
_entity_poly.entity_id
_entity_poly.type
_entity_poly.pdbx_seq_one_letter_code
_entity_poly.pdbx_strand_id
1 'polypeptide(L)'
;MKQRSVFADEWRECLRAHYMYVVHVGDISTEPTLISVMQEAGFTETELAELRVRATMHVDDVGADFQPDSAVVEMIKSQMEPAQAAAVMETVPEAVATETDEAESETDTPQAEEEPPPNEEYYAPPDDSPHQLSLF
;
A
#
# COMPACT_ATOMS: atom_id res chain seq x y z
N MET A 1 35.04 0.99 1.51
CA MET A 1 33.95 1.99 1.56
C MET A 1 32.72 1.35 0.95
N LYS A 2 31.63 1.13 1.72
CA LYS A 2 30.35 0.69 1.13
C LYS A 2 29.78 1.89 0.36
N GLN A 3 29.76 1.80 -0.97
CA GLN A 3 29.08 2.76 -1.82
C GLN A 3 27.59 2.70 -1.49
N ARG A 4 27.00 3.79 -0.96
CA ARG A 4 25.55 3.91 -0.87
C ARG A 4 25.03 4.04 -2.30
N SER A 5 24.21 3.08 -2.75
CA SER A 5 23.57 3.19 -4.05
C SER A 5 22.70 4.44 -4.06
N VAL A 6 22.81 5.26 -5.11
CA VAL A 6 21.96 6.44 -5.29
C VAL A 6 20.49 6.08 -5.47
N PHE A 7 20.19 4.82 -5.81
CA PHE A 7 18.84 4.31 -6.01
C PHE A 7 18.29 3.55 -4.80
N ALA A 8 19.01 3.57 -3.66
CA ALA A 8 18.62 2.78 -2.50
C ALA A 8 17.26 3.20 -1.95
N ASP A 9 16.95 4.49 -2.00
CA ASP A 9 15.72 5.03 -1.43
C ASP A 9 14.53 4.78 -2.35
N GLU A 10 14.68 4.99 -3.66
CA GLU A 10 13.66 4.69 -4.67
C GLU A 10 13.35 3.20 -4.75
N TRP A 11 14.37 2.36 -4.65
CA TRP A 11 14.19 0.90 -4.58
C TRP A 11 13.36 0.50 -3.35
N ARG A 12 13.67 1.08 -2.19
CA ARG A 12 12.90 0.82 -0.96
C ARG A 12 11.47 1.34 -1.07
N GLU A 13 11.25 2.47 -1.72
CA GLU A 13 9.91 3.02 -1.93
C GLU A 13 9.07 2.12 -2.85
N CYS A 14 9.68 1.60 -3.93
CA CYS A 14 9.05 0.62 -4.80
C CYS A 14 8.62 -0.65 -4.03
N LEU A 15 9.49 -1.17 -3.15
CA LEU A 15 9.17 -2.33 -2.31
C LEU A 15 8.01 -2.06 -1.34
N ARG A 16 7.96 -0.87 -0.72
CA ARG A 16 6.84 -0.48 0.17
C ARG A 16 5.53 -0.45 -0.60
N ALA A 17 5.50 0.22 -1.75
CA ALA A 17 4.31 0.32 -2.57
C ALA A 17 3.83 -1.05 -3.05
N HIS A 18 4.75 -1.92 -3.49
CA HIS A 18 4.41 -3.27 -3.93
C HIS A 18 3.87 -4.13 -2.79
N TYR A 19 4.48 -4.07 -1.60
CA TYR A 19 3.99 -4.80 -0.43
C TYR A 19 2.59 -4.36 -0.02
N MET A 20 2.34 -3.04 0.01
CA MET A 20 1.01 -2.52 0.31
C MET A 20 -0.03 -3.01 -0.71
N TYR A 21 0.30 -3.02 -2.00
CA TYR A 21 -0.58 -3.53 -3.05
C TYR A 21 -0.88 -5.03 -2.88
N VAL A 22 0.15 -5.85 -2.62
CA VAL A 22 0.00 -7.30 -2.42
C VAL A 22 -0.91 -7.61 -1.23
N VAL A 23 -0.74 -6.89 -0.11
CA VAL A 23 -1.60 -7.00 1.08
C VAL A 23 -3.04 -6.58 0.77
N HIS A 24 -3.20 -5.48 0.05
CA HIS A 24 -4.51 -4.91 -0.31
C HIS A 24 -5.33 -5.84 -1.21
N VAL A 25 -4.70 -6.44 -2.22
CA VAL A 25 -5.34 -7.42 -3.14
C VAL A 25 -5.46 -8.81 -2.49
N GLY A 26 -4.79 -9.06 -1.37
CA GLY A 26 -4.81 -10.35 -0.69
C GLY A 26 -4.07 -11.46 -1.45
N ASP A 27 -3.01 -11.12 -2.18
CA ASP A 27 -2.21 -12.11 -2.91
C ASP A 27 -1.29 -12.91 -1.96
N ILE A 28 -1.88 -13.97 -1.41
CA ILE A 28 -1.22 -14.91 -0.50
C ILE A 28 -0.06 -15.69 -1.12
N SER A 29 0.03 -15.76 -2.46
CA SER A 29 1.11 -16.48 -3.14
C SER A 29 2.38 -15.62 -3.17
N THR A 30 2.22 -14.33 -3.46
CA THR A 30 3.34 -13.40 -3.61
C THR A 30 3.84 -12.88 -2.25
N GLU A 31 2.93 -12.63 -1.30
CA GLU A 31 3.25 -12.05 0.01
C GLU A 31 4.47 -12.70 0.73
N PRO A 32 4.54 -14.03 0.95
CA PRO A 32 5.64 -14.63 1.71
C PRO A 32 7.00 -14.48 1.01
N THR A 33 7.01 -14.51 -0.32
CA THR A 33 8.24 -14.31 -1.09
C THR A 33 8.70 -12.86 -1.03
N LEU A 34 7.77 -11.91 -1.07
CA LEU A 34 8.05 -10.49 -0.97
C LEU A 34 8.57 -10.12 0.43
N ILE A 35 8.01 -10.70 1.49
CA ILE A 35 8.53 -10.53 2.87
C ILE A 35 10.00 -10.92 2.96
N SER A 36 10.38 -12.05 2.34
CA SER A 36 11.78 -12.50 2.33
C SER A 36 12.70 -11.48 1.64
N VAL A 37 12.29 -10.93 0.49
CA VAL A 37 13.03 -9.88 -0.23
C VAL A 37 13.13 -8.60 0.60
N MET A 38 12.07 -8.21 1.30
CA MET A 38 12.08 -7.03 2.16
C MET A 38 13.04 -7.20 3.36
N GLN A 39 13.08 -8.37 3.98
CA GLN A 39 14.04 -8.66 5.05
C GLN A 39 15.49 -8.59 4.54
N GLU A 40 15.78 -9.13 3.34
CA GLU A 40 17.10 -9.00 2.70
C GLU A 40 17.47 -7.55 2.37
N ALA A 41 16.48 -6.73 2.00
CA ALA A 41 16.65 -5.29 1.80
C ALA A 41 16.81 -4.50 3.12
N GLY A 42 16.67 -5.17 4.27
CA GLY A 42 16.88 -4.59 5.61
C GLY A 42 15.63 -3.97 6.23
N PHE A 43 14.43 -4.33 5.77
CA PHE A 43 13.19 -4.01 6.47
C PHE A 43 13.04 -4.89 7.71
N THR A 44 12.62 -4.26 8.81
CA THR A 44 12.33 -4.94 10.07
C THR A 44 10.90 -5.48 10.10
N GLU A 45 10.65 -6.46 10.96
CA GLU A 45 9.28 -6.97 11.20
C GLU A 45 8.32 -5.86 11.64
N THR A 46 8.80 -4.89 12.42
CA THR A 46 7.99 -3.73 12.83
C THR A 46 7.60 -2.88 11.62
N GLU A 47 8.52 -2.59 10.70
CA GLU A 47 8.22 -1.85 9.46
C GLU A 47 7.21 -2.61 8.58
N LEU A 48 7.33 -3.94 8.47
CA LEU A 48 6.37 -4.76 7.72
C LEU A 48 4.97 -4.72 8.34
N ALA A 49 4.89 -4.83 9.67
CA ALA A 49 3.64 -4.75 10.41
C ALA A 49 2.96 -3.38 10.24
N GLU A 50 3.73 -2.29 10.31
CA GLU A 50 3.23 -0.93 10.03
C GLU A 50 2.70 -0.77 8.60
N LEU A 51 3.42 -1.30 7.61
CA LEU A 51 2.99 -1.25 6.21
C LEU A 51 1.70 -2.06 6.00
N ARG A 52 1.57 -3.21 6.66
CA ARG A 52 0.36 -4.03 6.61
C ARG A 52 -0.85 -3.27 7.17
N VAL A 53 -0.70 -2.62 8.33
CA VAL A 53 -1.78 -1.77 8.88
C VAL A 53 -2.11 -0.60 7.96
N ARG A 54 -1.09 0.06 7.38
CA ARG A 54 -1.30 1.17 6.44
C ARG A 54 -2.06 0.72 5.19
N ALA A 55 -1.77 -0.49 4.69
CA ALA A 55 -2.48 -1.07 3.55
C ALA A 55 -3.96 -1.37 3.85
N THR A 56 -4.29 -1.65 5.11
CA THR A 56 -5.64 -2.07 5.54
C THR A 56 -6.40 -0.98 6.31
N MET A 57 -5.88 0.24 6.37
CA MET A 57 -6.48 1.33 7.16
C MET A 57 -7.83 1.81 6.62
N HIS A 58 -8.06 1.66 5.31
CA HIS A 58 -9.35 1.90 4.67
C HIS A 58 -10.00 0.55 4.37
N VAL A 59 -11.17 0.31 4.94
CA VAL A 59 -11.88 -0.98 4.81
C VAL A 59 -12.43 -1.15 3.39
N ASP A 60 -12.73 -0.06 2.70
CA ASP A 60 -13.22 -0.06 1.30
C ASP A 60 -12.14 -0.46 0.28
N ASP A 61 -10.88 -0.42 0.70
CA ASP A 61 -9.71 -0.70 -0.12
C ASP A 61 -9.34 -2.20 -0.07
N VAL A 62 -9.68 -2.93 0.98
CA VAL A 62 -9.35 -4.36 1.06
C VAL A 62 -10.43 -5.23 0.43
N GLY A 63 -10.02 -6.29 -0.28
CA GLY A 63 -10.96 -7.26 -0.84
C GLY A 63 -11.88 -7.88 0.24
N ALA A 64 -13.11 -8.22 -0.14
CA ALA A 64 -14.13 -8.73 0.80
C ALA A 64 -13.71 -10.00 1.57
N ASP A 65 -12.70 -10.72 1.07
CA ASP A 65 -12.16 -11.95 1.68
C ASP A 65 -10.99 -11.69 2.66
N PHE A 66 -10.61 -10.43 2.91
CA PHE A 66 -9.47 -10.10 3.74
C PHE A 66 -9.73 -10.37 5.24
N GLN A 67 -8.93 -11.26 5.84
CA GLN A 67 -8.88 -11.45 7.30
C GLN A 67 -7.54 -10.95 7.85
N PRO A 68 -7.53 -9.87 8.66
CA PRO A 68 -6.30 -9.41 9.31
C PRO A 68 -5.80 -10.45 10.30
N ASP A 69 -4.50 -10.76 10.25
CA ASP A 69 -3.85 -11.63 11.22
C ASP A 69 -3.81 -10.98 12.60
N SER A 70 -4.52 -11.60 13.56
CA SER A 70 -4.61 -11.11 14.94
C SER A 70 -3.26 -11.01 15.64
N ALA A 71 -2.29 -11.86 15.30
CA ALA A 71 -0.97 -11.84 15.93
C ALA A 71 -0.18 -10.57 15.55
N VAL A 72 -0.33 -10.10 14.30
CA VAL A 72 0.32 -8.88 13.83
C VAL A 72 -0.27 -7.65 14.50
N VAL A 73 -1.59 -7.61 14.67
CA VAL A 73 -2.28 -6.49 15.35
C VAL A 73 -1.83 -6.38 16.81
N GLU A 74 -1.68 -7.51 17.51
CA GLU A 74 -1.23 -7.54 18.91
C GLU A 74 0.23 -7.12 19.08
N MET A 75 1.11 -7.49 18.14
CA MET A 75 2.51 -7.09 18.11
C MET A 75 2.67 -5.57 17.96
N ILE A 76 1.91 -4.93 17.07
CA ILE A 76 1.96 -3.47 16.87
C ILE A 76 1.44 -2.74 18.11
N LYS A 77 0.32 -3.19 18.65
CA LYS A 77 -0.28 -2.61 19.86
C LYS A 77 0.69 -2.63 21.05
N SER A 78 1.46 -3.71 21.19
CA SER A 78 2.45 -3.87 22.26
C SER A 78 3.67 -2.97 22.11
N GLN A 79 4.02 -2.55 20.88
CA GLN A 79 5.12 -1.60 20.62
C GLN A 79 4.69 -0.14 20.73
N MET A 80 3.38 0.15 20.78
CA MET A 80 2.81 1.50 20.74
C MET A 80 2.39 2.04 22.13
N GLU A 81 2.64 1.31 23.23
CA GLU A 81 2.36 1.81 24.58
C GLU A 81 3.32 2.95 24.99
N PRO A 82 2.80 4.09 25.50
CA PRO A 82 3.57 5.30 25.67
C PRO A 82 4.38 5.30 26.96
N ALA A 83 5.69 5.43 26.83
CA ALA A 83 6.50 6.06 27.86
C ALA A 83 6.16 7.56 27.92
N GLN A 84 5.09 7.94 28.63
CA GLN A 84 4.90 9.29 29.19
C GLN A 84 3.65 9.36 30.08
N ALA A 85 3.80 8.90 31.32
CA ALA A 85 2.95 9.27 32.44
C ALA A 85 3.78 10.11 33.42
N ALA A 86 4.02 11.38 33.09
CA ALA A 86 4.55 12.36 34.04
C ALA A 86 4.09 13.79 33.68
N ALA A 87 3.02 14.21 34.37
CA ALA A 87 2.71 15.55 34.85
C ALA A 87 2.75 16.75 33.87
N VAL A 88 1.58 17.31 33.54
CA VAL A 88 1.32 18.76 33.63
C VAL A 88 -0.15 18.99 34.04
N MET A 89 -0.33 19.65 35.18
CA MET A 89 -1.60 20.14 35.72
C MET A 89 -2.18 21.29 34.87
N GLU A 90 -3.50 21.34 34.82
CA GLU A 90 -4.35 22.54 35.03
C GLU A 90 -4.08 23.79 34.18
N THR A 91 -5.03 24.11 33.28
CA THR A 91 -5.80 25.37 33.34
C THR A 91 -6.92 25.34 32.28
N VAL A 92 -8.15 25.61 32.72
CA VAL A 92 -9.34 25.92 31.92
C VAL A 92 -9.49 27.45 31.92
N PRO A 93 -9.78 28.11 30.78
CA PRO A 93 -11.09 28.76 30.60
C PRO A 93 -11.62 28.59 29.16
N GLU A 94 -12.90 28.27 28.95
CA GLU A 94 -14.08 29.15 28.94
C GLU A 94 -14.47 29.59 27.52
N ALA A 95 -15.77 29.47 27.26
CA ALA A 95 -16.45 29.49 25.97
C ALA A 95 -16.43 30.85 25.25
N VAL A 96 -16.46 30.81 23.91
CA VAL A 96 -17.21 31.78 23.09
C VAL A 96 -17.96 31.01 22.01
N ALA A 97 -19.25 31.31 21.94
CA ALA A 97 -20.27 30.67 21.13
C ALA A 97 -20.46 31.36 19.77
N THR A 98 -21.00 30.58 18.81
CA THR A 98 -21.93 30.93 17.70
C THR A 98 -21.49 32.02 16.70
N GLU A 99 -21.72 31.95 15.38
CA GLU A 99 -22.91 31.57 14.60
C GLU A 99 -22.48 31.34 13.12
N THR A 100 -23.16 30.40 12.45
CA THR A 100 -23.81 30.51 11.11
C THR A 100 -23.00 30.88 9.86
N ASP A 101 -22.99 30.00 8.85
CA ASP A 101 -23.65 30.28 7.55
C ASP A 101 -24.00 28.99 6.80
N GLU A 102 -25.29 28.87 6.45
CA GLU A 102 -25.86 27.89 5.53
C GLU A 102 -25.84 28.47 4.10
N ALA A 103 -25.42 27.68 3.10
CA ALA A 103 -25.87 27.80 1.70
C ALA A 103 -25.35 26.58 0.92
N GLU A 104 -26.17 25.57 0.63
CA GLU A 104 -26.86 25.38 -0.67
C GLU A 104 -25.88 25.24 -1.85
N SER A 105 -25.56 23.99 -2.23
CA SER A 105 -26.18 23.28 -3.37
C SER A 105 -25.84 23.88 -4.73
N GLU A 106 -24.96 23.22 -5.49
CA GLU A 106 -25.17 23.05 -6.92
C GLU A 106 -24.61 21.71 -7.41
N THR A 107 -25.47 21.03 -8.15
CA THR A 107 -25.25 19.75 -8.83
C THR A 107 -24.47 20.05 -10.10
N ASP A 108 -23.33 19.39 -10.32
CA ASP A 108 -22.77 19.28 -11.66
C ASP A 108 -22.44 17.81 -11.95
N THR A 109 -22.87 17.40 -13.14
CA THR A 109 -23.07 16.02 -13.56
C THR A 109 -21.73 15.42 -14.02
N PRO A 110 -21.46 14.12 -13.80
CA PRO A 110 -20.23 13.49 -14.31
C PRO A 110 -20.20 13.55 -15.84
N GLN A 111 -19.26 14.33 -16.39
CA GLN A 111 -18.92 14.23 -17.80
C GLN A 111 -18.13 12.94 -17.99
N ALA A 112 -18.80 11.96 -18.57
CA ALA A 112 -18.18 10.78 -19.16
C ALA A 112 -17.16 11.24 -20.21
N GLU A 113 -15.88 11.03 -19.92
CA GLU A 113 -14.86 10.91 -20.96
C GLU A 113 -14.63 9.42 -21.21
N GLU A 114 -15.05 9.06 -22.42
CA GLU A 114 -15.00 7.78 -23.10
C GLU A 114 -13.59 7.16 -23.01
N GLU A 115 -13.45 6.03 -22.30
CA GLU A 115 -12.25 5.20 -22.42
C GLU A 115 -12.14 4.72 -23.88
N PRO A 116 -10.98 4.87 -24.55
CA PRO A 116 -10.78 4.21 -25.84
C PRO A 116 -10.84 2.68 -25.62
N PRO A 117 -11.45 1.91 -26.54
CA PRO A 117 -11.54 0.48 -26.39
C PRO A 117 -10.12 -0.13 -26.28
N PRO A 118 -9.96 -1.22 -25.52
CA PRO A 118 -8.70 -1.94 -25.49
C PRO A 118 -8.35 -2.36 -26.92
N ASN A 119 -7.16 -1.97 -27.37
CA ASN A 119 -6.57 -2.51 -28.59
C ASN A 119 -6.42 -4.02 -28.36
N GLU A 120 -7.36 -4.82 -28.90
CA GLU A 120 -7.19 -6.26 -29.08
C GLU A 120 -6.11 -6.50 -30.15
N GLU A 121 -4.88 -6.11 -29.85
CA GLU A 121 -3.72 -6.71 -30.47
C GLU A 121 -3.64 -8.14 -29.94
N TYR A 122 -4.30 -9.02 -30.70
CA TYR A 122 -4.00 -10.44 -30.75
C TYR A 122 -2.48 -10.62 -30.75
N TYR A 123 -1.89 -10.86 -29.58
CA TYR A 123 -0.58 -11.48 -29.49
C TYR A 123 -0.73 -12.91 -30.01
N ALA A 124 -0.64 -13.07 -31.33
CA ALA A 124 -0.25 -14.34 -31.88
C ALA A 124 1.15 -14.63 -31.30
N PRO A 125 1.35 -15.73 -30.55
CA PRO A 125 2.68 -16.09 -30.12
C PRO A 125 3.55 -16.24 -31.38
N PRO A 126 4.80 -15.74 -31.39
CA PRO A 126 5.68 -15.98 -32.52
C PRO A 126 5.77 -17.49 -32.73
N ASP A 127 5.52 -17.92 -33.96
CA ASP A 127 5.65 -19.30 -34.40
C ASP A 127 7.14 -19.67 -34.32
N ASP A 128 7.58 -20.10 -33.12
CA ASP A 128 8.94 -20.55 -32.84
C ASP A 128 9.12 -21.98 -33.36
N SER A 129 8.83 -22.16 -34.65
CA SER A 129 9.16 -23.36 -35.40
C SER A 129 10.57 -23.18 -35.96
N PRO A 130 11.56 -24.02 -35.60
CA PRO A 130 12.91 -23.88 -36.12
C PRO A 130 12.93 -24.19 -37.62
N HIS A 131 13.05 -23.15 -38.44
CA HIS A 131 13.30 -23.29 -39.87
C HIS A 131 14.73 -23.80 -40.09
N GLN A 132 14.89 -25.13 -40.20
CA GLN A 132 16.13 -25.70 -40.72
C GLN A 132 16.28 -25.31 -42.19
N LEU A 133 17.20 -24.39 -42.47
CA LEU A 133 17.70 -24.15 -43.82
C LEU A 133 18.40 -25.42 -44.28
N SER A 134 17.74 -26.21 -45.12
CA SER A 134 18.34 -27.35 -45.79
C SER A 134 19.41 -26.83 -46.75
N LEU A 135 20.66 -27.10 -46.41
CA LEU A 135 21.84 -26.71 -47.16
C LEU A 135 22.38 -27.93 -47.91
N PHE A 136 21.63 -28.37 -48.93
CA PHE A 136 22.06 -29.33 -49.94
C PHE A 136 21.33 -29.08 -51.26
#